data_AF-A0A7R9PNV9-F1
#
_entry.id   AF-A0A7R9PNV9-F1
#
_cell.length_a   1.000
_cell.length_b   1.000
_cell.length_c   1.000
_cell.angle_alpha   90.00
_cell.angle_beta   90.00
_cell.angle_gamma   90.00
#
_symmetry.space_group_name_H-M   'P 1'
#
loop_
_entity.id
_entity.type
_entity.pdbx_description
1 polymer ?
#
loop_
_entity_poly.entity_id
_entity_poly.type
_entity_poly.pdbx_seq_one_letter_code
_entity_poly.pdbx_strand_id
1 'polypeptide(L)'
;MCNADGMPSKKQKKGKGKKTKTRELQDEEADIKLPRRYTPPPDKPMTDLKKKLDKQPDYVDQTGMALHPYQLEGLNWLRYSWCQGIDTILADEMGLGKTIQTVVFLYSLYKEGHCKGPFLLSVPLSTIINWEREFETWAPEFYVVTYVGDKDSRAVIRENELSFEEGAVRGGRASKIRSANIKFNVLLTSYELISIDVACLGSIDWAVLVVDEAHRLKSNQSKFFRLLASYNIAYKLLLTGTPLQNNLEELFHLLNFLCKEKFNDLSAFQNEFADISKEDQVKKLHEMLGPHMLRRLKADVLKGMPSKSEFIVRVELSPMQKKYYKFILTRNFEALNPKGGGQQASKPTS
;
A
#
# COMPACT_ATOMS: atom_id res chain seq x y z
N MET A 1 54.81 -2.62 -82.54
CA MET A 1 55.32 -2.87 -81.18
C MET A 1 54.22 -2.45 -80.21
N CYS A 2 53.56 -3.47 -79.64
CA CYS A 2 52.62 -3.49 -78.49
C CYS A 2 51.52 -2.41 -78.36
N ASN A 3 50.35 -2.72 -78.95
CA ASN A 3 48.94 -2.67 -78.46
C ASN A 3 48.43 -1.40 -77.73
N ALA A 4 47.41 -0.61 -78.16
CA ALA A 4 46.02 -0.89 -78.63
C ALA A 4 45.18 -1.68 -77.58
N ASP A 5 43.97 -1.35 -77.15
CA ASP A 5 42.96 -0.35 -77.53
C ASP A 5 41.86 -0.29 -76.43
N GLY A 6 41.17 0.85 -76.37
CA GLY A 6 39.72 1.04 -76.14
C GLY A 6 38.94 0.22 -75.10
N MET A 7 38.35 0.93 -74.12
CA MET A 7 37.27 0.44 -73.26
C MET A 7 35.95 1.18 -73.58
N PRO A 8 34.82 0.48 -73.81
CA PRO A 8 33.52 1.11 -74.03
C PRO A 8 32.59 1.02 -72.80
N SER A 9 31.65 1.97 -72.74
CA SER A 9 30.53 2.06 -71.79
C SER A 9 29.32 1.19 -72.19
N LYS A 10 28.59 0.59 -71.23
CA LYS A 10 27.11 0.69 -71.05
C LYS A 10 26.50 -0.20 -69.93
N LYS A 11 25.63 0.47 -69.15
CA LYS A 11 24.30 0.08 -68.58
C LYS A 11 24.14 -0.91 -67.39
N GLN A 12 23.75 -0.28 -66.27
CA GLN A 12 22.57 -0.51 -65.40
C GLN A 12 22.29 -1.88 -64.78
N LYS A 13 22.32 -1.93 -63.43
CA LYS A 13 21.27 -2.55 -62.61
C LYS A 13 21.03 -1.78 -61.29
N LYS A 14 19.77 -1.84 -60.87
CA LYS A 14 19.05 -1.07 -59.84
C LYS A 14 19.65 -1.11 -58.44
N GLY A 15 19.47 -0.01 -57.70
CA GLY A 15 19.55 0.05 -56.24
C GLY A 15 18.92 1.34 -55.69
N LYS A 16 17.59 1.35 -55.53
CA LYS A 16 16.86 2.43 -54.83
C LYS A 16 17.09 2.30 -53.32
N GLY A 17 17.46 3.42 -52.69
CA GLY A 17 16.95 3.86 -51.38
C GLY A 17 17.58 3.26 -50.11
N LYS A 18 18.37 4.09 -49.41
CA LYS A 18 18.41 4.15 -47.93
C LYS A 18 19.15 5.42 -47.48
N LYS A 19 18.46 6.56 -47.52
CA LYS A 19 18.85 7.81 -46.85
C LYS A 19 17.73 8.22 -45.90
N THR A 20 17.49 7.43 -44.85
CA THR A 20 16.60 7.75 -43.73
C THR A 20 16.72 6.62 -42.70
N LYS A 21 17.74 6.66 -41.84
CA LYS A 21 17.79 5.83 -40.61
C LYS A 21 18.88 6.23 -39.61
N THR A 22 19.34 7.48 -39.64
CA THR A 22 20.40 7.97 -38.74
C THR A 22 19.99 9.23 -37.98
N ARG A 23 18.71 9.61 -38.03
CA ARG A 23 18.18 10.84 -37.41
C ARG A 23 17.08 10.58 -36.39
N GLU A 24 16.75 9.32 -36.11
CA GLU A 24 15.73 8.90 -35.13
C GLU A 24 16.35 8.21 -33.90
N LEU A 25 17.69 8.20 -33.77
CA LEU A 25 18.39 7.59 -32.64
C LEU A 25 19.11 8.62 -31.75
N GLN A 26 18.81 9.92 -31.93
CA GLN A 26 19.43 11.01 -31.17
C GLN A 26 18.46 11.74 -30.21
N ASP A 27 17.17 11.38 -30.19
CA ASP A 27 16.16 12.02 -29.34
C ASP A 27 15.79 11.20 -28.09
N GLU A 28 16.39 10.02 -27.86
CA GLU A 28 16.18 9.20 -26.64
C GLU A 28 17.25 9.43 -25.55
N GLU A 29 18.25 10.29 -25.77
CA GLU A 29 19.33 10.57 -24.79
C GLU A 29 19.08 11.80 -23.89
N ALA A 30 17.84 12.32 -23.83
CA ALA A 30 17.51 13.53 -23.08
C ALA A 30 16.86 13.30 -21.69
N ASP A 31 17.03 12.13 -21.08
CA ASP A 31 16.56 11.88 -19.70
C ASP A 31 17.63 11.22 -18.81
N ILE A 32 18.87 11.72 -18.92
CA ILE A 32 19.91 11.43 -17.92
C ILE A 32 19.48 12.11 -16.62
N LYS A 33 18.69 11.40 -15.80
CA LYS A 33 18.42 11.76 -14.41
C LYS A 33 19.78 12.00 -13.73
N LEU A 34 20.07 13.25 -13.41
CA LEU A 34 21.22 13.62 -12.59
C LEU A 34 21.29 12.69 -11.37
N PRO A 35 22.48 12.22 -10.96
CA PRO A 35 22.60 11.37 -9.78
C PRO A 35 21.98 12.10 -8.59
N ARG A 36 20.92 11.49 -8.02
CA ARG A 36 20.18 12.04 -6.88
C ARG A 36 21.20 12.35 -5.77
N ARG A 37 21.44 13.63 -5.48
CA ARG A 37 22.32 14.02 -4.37
C ARG A 37 21.64 13.59 -3.07
N TYR A 38 22.23 12.60 -2.41
CA TYR A 38 21.82 12.19 -1.08
C TYR A 38 21.99 13.37 -0.12
N THR A 39 20.88 13.85 0.43
CA THR A 39 20.88 14.88 1.47
C THR A 39 20.51 14.17 2.78
N PRO A 40 21.45 13.96 3.70
CA PRO A 40 21.14 13.30 4.95
C PRO A 40 20.12 14.14 5.74
N PRO A 41 19.17 13.49 6.44
CA PRO A 41 18.20 14.21 7.26
C PRO A 41 18.92 14.81 8.48
N PRO A 42 18.38 15.89 9.07
CA PRO A 42 18.95 16.52 10.25
C PRO A 42 19.19 15.53 11.40
N ASP A 43 20.25 15.76 12.17
CA ASP A 43 20.55 14.94 13.36
C ASP A 43 19.71 15.29 14.58
N LYS A 44 19.04 16.44 14.55
CA LYS A 44 18.09 16.87 15.59
C LYS A 44 16.79 17.33 14.96
N PRO A 45 15.65 17.11 15.65
CA PRO A 45 14.38 17.71 15.29
C PRO A 45 14.49 19.21 15.05
N MET A 46 14.13 19.65 13.84
CA MET A 46 14.13 21.08 13.46
C MET A 46 12.81 21.80 13.76
N THR A 47 11.73 21.03 13.90
CA THR A 47 10.36 21.54 13.99
C THR A 47 9.65 20.97 15.22
N ASP A 48 8.63 21.67 15.70
CA ASP A 48 7.70 21.13 16.70
C ASP A 48 6.50 20.52 15.98
N LEU A 49 6.33 19.20 16.08
CA LEU A 49 5.22 18.46 15.47
C LEU A 49 3.85 18.84 16.06
N LYS A 50 3.81 19.48 17.24
CA LYS A 50 2.56 19.99 17.84
C LYS A 50 2.09 21.28 17.17
N LYS A 51 2.98 21.99 16.48
CA LYS A 51 2.63 23.20 15.74
C LYS A 51 2.05 22.82 14.38
N LYS A 52 0.85 23.33 14.12
CA LYS A 52 0.17 23.19 12.84
C LYS A 52 0.98 23.91 11.75
N LEU A 53 1.14 23.24 10.62
CA LEU A 53 1.62 23.83 9.38
C LEU A 53 0.47 24.58 8.71
N ASP A 54 0.60 25.89 8.61
CA ASP A 54 -0.38 26.74 7.91
C ASP A 54 -0.22 26.67 6.39
N LYS A 55 0.97 26.28 5.92
CA LYS A 55 1.32 26.11 4.51
C LYS A 55 2.00 24.77 4.31
N GLN A 56 1.97 24.29 3.07
CA GLN A 56 2.71 23.12 2.66
C GLN A 56 4.22 23.32 2.94
N PRO A 57 4.94 22.29 3.42
CA PRO A 57 6.37 22.40 3.66
C PRO A 57 7.19 22.56 2.37
N ASP A 58 8.27 23.33 2.44
CA ASP A 58 9.16 23.62 1.29
C ASP A 58 9.70 22.36 0.60
N TYR A 59 9.98 21.29 1.34
CA TYR A 59 10.48 20.02 0.78
C TYR A 59 9.42 19.27 -0.04
N VAL A 60 8.13 19.57 0.15
CA VAL A 60 7.05 19.08 -0.71
C VAL A 60 6.88 20.01 -1.91
N ASP A 61 6.99 21.33 -1.73
CA ASP A 61 6.95 22.29 -2.86
C ASP A 61 8.06 22.03 -3.88
N GLN A 62 9.24 21.60 -3.42
CA GLN A 62 10.36 21.21 -4.27
C GLN A 62 10.09 20.02 -5.19
N THR A 63 9.08 19.18 -4.90
CA THR A 63 8.68 18.09 -5.81
C THR A 63 7.81 18.59 -6.96
N GLY A 64 7.37 19.86 -6.94
CA GLY A 64 6.44 20.43 -7.91
C GLY A 64 4.98 20.00 -7.71
N MET A 65 4.67 19.32 -6.61
CA MET A 65 3.34 18.84 -6.27
C MET A 65 2.66 19.74 -5.24
N ALA A 66 1.32 19.77 -5.25
CA ALA A 66 0.53 20.54 -4.30
C ALA A 66 -0.49 19.65 -3.59
N LEU A 67 -0.49 19.73 -2.25
CA LEU A 67 -1.50 19.10 -1.40
C LEU A 67 -2.81 19.86 -1.48
N HIS A 68 -3.92 19.13 -1.47
CA HIS A 68 -5.21 19.74 -1.17
C HIS A 68 -5.24 20.24 0.28
N PRO A 69 -6.03 21.29 0.61
CA PRO A 69 -6.11 21.83 1.97
C PRO A 69 -6.45 20.76 3.03
N TYR A 70 -7.40 19.87 2.73
CA TYR A 70 -7.75 18.78 3.64
C TYR A 70 -6.58 17.79 3.80
N GLN A 71 -5.74 17.57 2.79
CA GLN A 71 -4.57 16.69 2.93
C GLN A 71 -3.52 17.30 3.87
N LEU A 72 -3.34 18.63 3.85
CA LEU A 72 -2.48 19.34 4.80
C LEU A 72 -3.03 19.25 6.23
N GLU A 73 -4.36 19.31 6.42
CA GLU A 73 -4.98 19.06 7.71
C GLU A 73 -4.75 17.63 8.20
N GLY A 74 -4.86 16.63 7.32
CA GLY A 74 -4.58 15.24 7.65
C GLY A 74 -3.10 15.01 7.98
N LEU A 75 -2.18 15.65 7.27
CA LEU A 75 -0.76 15.66 7.59
C LEU A 75 -0.50 16.24 8.99
N ASN A 76 -1.11 17.38 9.31
CA ASN A 76 -0.99 18.00 10.63
C ASN A 76 -1.53 17.10 11.74
N TRP A 77 -2.67 16.43 11.50
CA TRP A 77 -3.24 15.47 12.45
C TRP A 77 -2.30 14.28 12.68
N LEU A 78 -1.74 13.68 11.62
CA LEU A 78 -0.79 12.57 11.72
C LEU A 78 0.50 12.99 12.46
N ARG A 79 1.05 14.16 12.16
CA ARG A 79 2.23 14.72 12.85
C ARG A 79 1.96 14.93 14.34
N TYR A 80 0.81 15.49 14.67
CA TYR A 80 0.39 15.69 16.06
C TYR A 80 0.25 14.34 16.80
N SER A 81 -0.47 13.38 16.22
CA SER A 81 -0.70 12.06 16.84
C SER A 81 0.60 11.28 17.05
N TRP A 82 1.52 11.34 16.08
CA TRP A 82 2.88 10.79 16.23
C TRP A 82 3.61 11.39 17.44
N CYS A 83 3.58 12.72 17.60
CA CYS A 83 4.22 13.40 18.71
C CYS A 83 3.67 12.98 20.09
N GLN A 84 2.40 12.56 20.14
CA GLN A 84 1.75 12.07 21.37
C GLN A 84 1.90 10.55 21.57
N GLY A 85 2.49 9.82 20.60
CA GLY A 85 2.57 8.35 20.64
C GLY A 85 1.20 7.66 20.50
N ILE A 86 0.24 8.30 19.82
CA ILE A 86 -1.11 7.76 19.64
C ILE A 86 -1.21 7.09 18.27
N ASP A 87 -1.33 5.77 18.25
CA ASP A 87 -1.60 4.99 17.03
C ASP A 87 -2.90 5.44 16.33
N THR A 88 -2.89 5.47 14.99
CA THR A 88 -3.94 6.13 14.20
C THR A 88 -4.56 5.26 13.10
N ILE A 89 -5.77 5.64 12.70
CA ILE A 89 -6.57 5.12 11.59
C ILE A 89 -6.91 6.31 10.69
N LEU A 90 -6.32 6.36 9.49
CA LEU A 90 -6.74 7.28 8.45
C LEU A 90 -7.87 6.63 7.64
N ALA A 91 -9.08 7.05 7.96
CA ALA A 91 -10.36 6.47 7.57
C ALA A 91 -11.07 7.27 6.46
N ASP A 92 -10.35 8.14 5.75
CA ASP A 92 -10.88 8.94 4.65
C ASP A 92 -11.48 8.08 3.53
N GLU A 93 -12.52 8.61 2.89
CA GLU A 93 -13.14 7.99 1.71
C GLU A 93 -12.12 7.64 0.62
N MET A 94 -12.33 6.52 -0.07
CA MET A 94 -11.46 6.06 -1.15
C MET A 94 -11.30 7.13 -2.23
N GLY A 95 -10.05 7.45 -2.59
CA GLY A 95 -9.71 8.48 -3.58
C GLY A 95 -9.39 9.85 -3.02
N LEU A 96 -9.50 10.09 -1.71
CA LEU A 96 -9.08 11.37 -1.10
C LEU A 96 -7.55 11.52 -0.94
N GLY A 97 -6.76 10.50 -1.30
CA GLY A 97 -5.30 10.56 -1.28
C GLY A 97 -4.68 10.15 0.07
N LYS A 98 -5.18 9.07 0.69
CA LYS A 98 -4.58 8.47 1.90
C LYS A 98 -3.10 8.09 1.69
N THR A 99 -2.78 7.56 0.52
CA THR A 99 -1.41 7.23 0.10
C THR A 99 -0.51 8.46 0.14
N ILE A 100 -0.90 9.54 -0.53
CA ILE A 100 -0.15 10.80 -0.58
C ILE A 100 0.04 11.38 0.84
N GLN A 101 -1.04 11.46 1.63
CA GLN A 101 -0.96 11.95 3.01
C GLN A 101 0.02 11.13 3.85
N THR A 102 0.05 9.80 3.66
CA THR A 102 0.95 8.90 4.38
C THR A 102 2.41 9.09 3.95
N VAL A 103 2.66 9.15 2.63
CA VAL A 103 4.02 9.37 2.11
C VAL A 103 4.58 10.70 2.60
N VAL A 104 3.80 11.79 2.50
CA VAL A 104 4.23 13.11 2.97
C VAL A 104 4.38 13.16 4.49
N PHE A 105 3.55 12.45 5.24
CA PHE A 105 3.72 12.29 6.69
C PHE A 105 5.07 11.66 7.03
N LEU A 106 5.40 10.50 6.45
CA LEU A 106 6.69 9.86 6.69
C LEU A 106 7.84 10.75 6.23
N TYR A 107 7.69 11.41 5.07
CA TYR A 107 8.70 12.32 4.54
C TYR A 107 8.93 13.53 5.45
N SER A 108 7.88 14.06 6.08
CA SER A 108 8.01 15.13 7.08
C SER A 108 8.83 14.70 8.28
N LEU A 109 8.60 13.48 8.82
CA LEU A 109 9.36 12.97 9.95
C LEU A 109 10.86 12.83 9.62
N TYR A 110 11.17 12.42 8.39
CA TYR A 110 12.54 12.31 7.90
C TYR A 110 13.19 13.67 7.68
N LYS A 111 12.59 14.55 6.87
CA LYS A 111 13.18 15.84 6.48
C LYS A 111 13.35 16.78 7.66
N GLU A 112 12.49 16.67 8.67
CA GLU A 112 12.54 17.49 9.87
C GLU A 112 13.41 16.87 10.99
N GLY A 113 13.98 15.68 10.78
CA GLY A 113 14.93 15.05 11.72
C GLY A 113 14.30 14.33 12.91
N HIS A 114 13.00 14.01 12.86
CA HIS A 114 12.30 13.30 13.94
C HIS A 114 12.47 11.79 13.88
N CYS A 115 12.50 11.21 12.67
CA CYS A 115 12.67 9.78 12.49
C CYS A 115 13.23 9.46 11.10
N LYS A 116 14.34 8.70 11.06
CA LYS A 116 14.99 8.28 9.80
C LYS A 116 14.44 6.96 9.24
N GLY A 117 13.51 6.31 9.95
CA GLY A 117 13.05 4.94 9.70
C GLY A 117 13.66 3.92 10.66
N PRO A 118 13.49 2.61 10.40
CA PRO A 118 12.85 2.03 9.23
C PRO A 118 11.31 2.03 9.31
N PHE A 119 10.66 2.23 8.17
CA PHE A 119 9.21 2.25 8.00
C PHE A 119 8.74 1.00 7.24
N LEU A 120 7.83 0.22 7.83
CA LEU A 120 7.24 -0.96 7.20
C LEU A 120 5.89 -0.59 6.59
N LEU A 121 5.74 -0.80 5.29
CA LEU A 121 4.45 -0.65 4.60
C LEU A 121 3.95 -2.00 4.14
N SER A 122 2.85 -2.44 4.75
CA SER A 122 2.11 -3.62 4.36
C SER A 122 0.93 -3.22 3.49
N VAL A 123 0.98 -3.54 2.20
CA VAL A 123 0.00 -3.06 1.22
C VAL A 123 -0.47 -4.21 0.31
N PRO A 124 -1.65 -4.13 -0.32
CA PRO A 124 -2.09 -5.13 -1.28
C PRO A 124 -1.10 -5.26 -2.44
N LEU A 125 -0.79 -6.50 -2.85
CA LEU A 125 0.17 -6.77 -3.94
C LEU A 125 -0.16 -5.99 -5.23
N SER A 126 -1.45 -5.81 -5.53
CA SER A 126 -1.94 -5.04 -6.69
C SER A 126 -1.59 -3.54 -6.64
N THR A 127 -1.30 -3.00 -5.46
CA THR A 127 -1.05 -1.57 -5.24
C THR A 127 0.40 -1.23 -4.90
N ILE A 128 1.28 -2.23 -4.76
CA ILE A 128 2.70 -2.01 -4.42
C ILE A 128 3.38 -1.07 -5.42
N ILE A 129 3.18 -1.28 -6.71
CA ILE A 129 3.76 -0.44 -7.77
C ILE A 129 3.20 0.99 -7.70
N ASN A 130 1.94 1.16 -7.30
CA ASN A 130 1.37 2.48 -7.09
C ASN A 130 2.06 3.19 -5.92
N TRP A 131 2.20 2.52 -4.78
CA TRP A 131 2.91 3.05 -3.62
C TRP A 131 4.35 3.45 -3.95
N GLU A 132 5.07 2.62 -4.69
CA GLU A 132 6.44 2.91 -5.15
C GLU A 132 6.51 4.22 -5.97
N ARG A 133 5.62 4.39 -6.97
CA ARG A 133 5.54 5.62 -7.78
C ARG A 133 5.23 6.86 -6.95
N GLU A 134 4.32 6.73 -5.98
CA GLU A 134 3.98 7.85 -5.09
C GLU A 134 5.17 8.22 -4.20
N PHE A 135 5.95 7.25 -3.70
CA PHE A 135 7.20 7.56 -2.99
C PHE A 135 8.22 8.25 -3.89
N GLU A 136 8.41 7.79 -5.13
CA GLU A 136 9.33 8.43 -6.07
C GLU A 136 8.94 9.89 -6.36
N THR A 137 7.65 10.18 -6.39
CA THR A 137 7.11 11.51 -6.70
C THR A 137 7.12 12.43 -5.47
N TRP A 138 6.62 11.96 -4.33
CA TRP A 138 6.38 12.79 -3.14
C TRP A 138 7.51 12.76 -2.12
N ALA A 139 8.39 11.76 -2.17
CA ALA A 139 9.51 11.58 -1.24
C ALA A 139 10.78 11.08 -1.97
N PRO A 140 11.31 11.83 -2.96
CA PRO A 140 12.37 11.36 -3.88
C PRO A 140 13.71 11.01 -3.19
N GLU A 141 13.93 11.51 -1.98
CA GLU A 141 15.13 11.26 -1.17
C GLU A 141 15.05 9.99 -0.32
N PHE A 142 13.89 9.33 -0.26
CA PHE A 142 13.78 8.06 0.46
C PHE A 142 14.50 6.93 -0.26
N TYR A 143 15.22 6.11 0.51
CA TYR A 143 15.62 4.78 0.05
C TYR A 143 14.48 3.80 0.32
N VAL A 144 13.73 3.50 -0.75
CA VAL A 144 12.57 2.62 -0.76
C VAL A 144 12.96 1.26 -1.33
N VAL A 145 12.74 0.19 -0.56
CA VAL A 145 12.98 -1.19 -1.00
C VAL A 145 11.65 -1.90 -1.18
N THR A 146 11.38 -2.32 -2.42
CA THR A 146 10.19 -3.12 -2.76
C THR A 146 10.47 -4.60 -2.52
N TYR A 147 10.08 -5.11 -1.35
CA TYR A 147 10.29 -6.49 -0.92
C TYR A 147 9.17 -7.40 -1.44
N VAL A 148 9.30 -7.80 -2.71
CA VAL A 148 8.39 -8.71 -3.42
C VAL A 148 9.16 -9.70 -4.30
N GLY A 149 8.46 -10.63 -4.93
CA GLY A 149 9.03 -11.59 -5.86
C GLY A 149 9.13 -13.00 -5.29
N ASP A 150 9.73 -13.89 -6.07
CA ASP A 150 9.94 -15.29 -5.68
C ASP A 150 11.04 -15.43 -4.61
N LYS A 151 11.32 -16.67 -4.22
CA LYS A 151 12.24 -16.96 -3.11
C LYS A 151 13.65 -16.44 -3.38
N ASP A 152 14.11 -16.55 -4.63
CA ASP A 152 15.46 -16.22 -5.04
C ASP A 152 15.63 -14.71 -5.20
N SER A 153 14.65 -14.04 -5.79
CA SER A 153 14.59 -12.57 -5.85
C SER A 153 14.66 -11.96 -4.44
N ARG A 154 13.89 -12.50 -3.49
CA ARG A 154 13.93 -12.03 -2.09
C ARG A 154 15.24 -12.36 -1.38
N ALA A 155 15.95 -13.42 -1.78
CA ALA A 155 17.28 -13.72 -1.23
C ALA A 155 18.28 -12.63 -1.62
N VAL A 156 18.26 -12.21 -2.89
CA VAL A 156 19.08 -11.11 -3.39
C VAL A 156 18.78 -9.81 -2.65
N ILE A 157 17.50 -9.49 -2.42
CA ILE A 157 17.12 -8.28 -1.66
C ILE A 157 17.66 -8.36 -0.22
N ARG A 158 17.52 -9.52 0.44
CA ARG A 158 18.02 -9.71 1.82
C ARG A 158 19.53 -9.52 1.94
N GLU A 159 20.28 -9.97 0.94
CA GLU A 159 21.74 -9.91 0.93
C GLU A 159 22.28 -8.52 0.62
N ASN A 160 21.62 -7.76 -0.26
CA ASN A 160 22.19 -6.53 -0.82
C ASN A 160 21.52 -5.23 -0.34
N GLU A 161 20.27 -5.31 0.15
CA GLU A 161 19.46 -4.11 0.40
C GLU A 161 19.08 -3.87 1.86
N LEU A 162 19.13 -4.88 2.73
CA LEU A 162 18.63 -4.70 4.09
C LEU A 162 19.65 -4.05 5.03
N SER A 163 20.94 -4.34 4.88
CA SER A 163 22.00 -3.82 5.74
C SER A 163 23.23 -3.41 4.93
N PHE A 164 24.03 -2.51 5.48
CA PHE A 164 25.35 -2.16 4.94
C PHE A 164 26.41 -3.23 5.23
N GLU A 165 26.17 -4.11 6.21
CA GLU A 165 27.13 -5.16 6.58
C GLU A 165 26.95 -6.41 5.71
N GLU A 166 28.02 -6.81 5.01
CA GLU A 166 28.04 -8.08 4.30
C GLU A 166 27.84 -9.25 5.28
N GLY A 167 26.90 -10.13 4.96
CA GLY A 167 26.56 -11.29 5.80
C GLY A 167 25.63 -11.01 6.99
N ALA A 168 25.04 -9.80 7.07
CA ALA A 168 24.01 -9.47 8.06
C ALA A 168 22.81 -10.45 8.04
N VAL A 169 22.54 -11.06 6.88
CA VAL A 169 21.60 -12.18 6.69
C VAL A 169 22.38 -13.41 6.22
N ARG A 170 22.37 -14.50 7.01
CA ARG A 170 23.19 -15.68 6.72
C ARG A 170 22.57 -16.55 5.61
N GLY A 171 23.23 -16.61 4.45
CA GLY A 171 22.96 -17.58 3.38
C GLY A 171 21.62 -17.38 2.66
N GLY A 172 21.25 -16.13 2.40
CA GLY A 172 20.10 -15.76 1.57
C GLY A 172 18.73 -16.15 2.12
N ARG A 173 18.63 -16.85 3.26
CA ARG A 173 17.36 -17.26 3.88
C ARG A 173 16.78 -16.13 4.73
N ALA A 174 15.46 -16.09 4.86
CA ALA A 174 14.76 -15.21 5.80
C ALA A 174 15.12 -15.59 7.24
N SER A 175 16.25 -15.09 7.72
CA SER A 175 16.80 -15.28 9.05
C SER A 175 16.89 -13.94 9.77
N LYS A 176 17.06 -13.96 11.09
CA LYS A 176 17.18 -12.73 11.88
C LYS A 176 18.34 -11.89 11.37
N ILE A 177 18.09 -10.61 11.14
CA ILE A 177 19.11 -9.63 10.80
C ILE A 177 19.94 -9.37 12.05
N ARG A 178 21.27 -9.48 11.93
CA ARG A 178 22.19 -9.31 13.07
C ARG A 178 22.82 -7.92 13.15
N SER A 179 22.73 -7.14 12.08
CA SER A 179 23.23 -5.76 12.06
C SER A 179 22.19 -4.81 12.63
N ALA A 180 22.65 -3.83 13.40
CA ALA A 180 21.83 -2.72 13.87
C ALA A 180 21.58 -1.68 12.76
N ASN A 181 22.39 -1.68 11.70
CA ASN A 181 22.37 -0.66 10.66
C ASN A 181 21.52 -1.12 9.46
N ILE A 182 20.30 -0.61 9.39
CA ILE A 182 19.39 -0.79 8.26
C ILE A 182 19.72 0.23 7.17
N LYS A 183 19.82 -0.24 5.92
CA LYS A 183 20.22 0.59 4.77
C LYS A 183 19.08 1.44 4.20
N PHE A 184 17.83 1.00 4.38
CA PHE A 184 16.64 1.62 3.81
C PHE A 184 15.81 2.43 4.80
N ASN A 185 15.08 3.40 4.28
CA ASN A 185 14.11 4.16 5.06
C ASN A 185 12.75 3.47 5.04
N VAL A 186 12.36 2.91 3.88
CA VAL A 186 11.05 2.31 3.65
C VAL A 186 11.18 0.91 3.08
N LEU A 187 10.41 -0.04 3.62
CA LEU A 187 10.22 -1.36 3.03
C LEU A 187 8.75 -1.56 2.64
N LEU A 188 8.50 -1.71 1.35
CA LEU A 188 7.17 -2.04 0.79
C LEU A 188 7.03 -3.56 0.64
N THR A 189 5.97 -4.14 1.19
CA THR A 189 5.74 -5.59 1.03
C THR A 189 4.26 -5.95 1.11
N SER A 190 3.93 -7.17 0.67
CA SER A 190 2.56 -7.70 0.73
C SER A 190 2.27 -8.38 2.08
N TYR A 191 0.98 -8.53 2.41
CA TYR A 191 0.54 -9.19 3.64
C TYR A 191 1.08 -10.62 3.79
N GLU A 192 1.16 -11.33 2.68
CA GLU A 192 1.60 -12.72 2.62
C GLU A 192 3.08 -12.81 2.98
N LEU A 193 3.91 -11.90 2.48
CA LEU A 193 5.35 -11.90 2.70
C LEU A 193 5.72 -11.56 4.15
N ILE A 194 4.96 -10.70 4.82
CA ILE A 194 5.08 -10.49 6.28
C ILE A 194 4.90 -11.82 7.03
N SER A 195 3.98 -12.67 6.57
CA SER A 195 3.68 -13.95 7.20
C SER A 195 4.67 -15.06 6.84
N ILE A 196 5.39 -14.93 5.72
CA ILE A 196 6.36 -15.91 5.22
C ILE A 196 7.74 -15.63 5.81
N ASP A 197 8.20 -14.38 5.77
CA ASP A 197 9.57 -13.99 6.11
C ASP A 197 9.68 -13.37 7.53
N VAL A 198 8.87 -13.88 8.46
CA VAL A 198 8.73 -13.39 9.86
C VAL A 198 10.06 -13.27 10.59
N ALA A 199 10.96 -14.24 10.43
CA ALA A 199 12.22 -14.24 11.16
C ALA A 199 13.13 -13.07 10.76
N CYS A 200 13.04 -12.62 9.51
CA CYS A 200 13.81 -11.49 9.00
C CYS A 200 13.12 -10.18 9.37
N LEU A 201 11.87 -10.00 8.94
CA LEU A 201 11.15 -8.75 9.12
C LEU A 201 10.79 -8.47 10.58
N GLY A 202 10.48 -9.49 11.37
CA GLY A 202 10.19 -9.35 12.79
C GLY A 202 11.42 -9.16 13.68
N SER A 203 12.63 -9.24 13.13
CA SER A 203 13.87 -8.91 13.85
C SER A 203 14.29 -7.45 13.74
N ILE A 204 13.60 -6.67 12.89
CA ILE A 204 13.83 -5.24 12.72
C ILE A 204 12.96 -4.49 13.74
N ASP A 205 13.57 -3.50 14.40
CA ASP A 205 12.84 -2.54 15.23
C ASP A 205 12.24 -1.46 14.33
N TRP A 206 10.93 -1.54 14.09
CA TRP A 206 10.23 -0.66 13.17
C TRP A 206 9.78 0.62 13.85
N ALA A 207 10.09 1.75 13.24
CA ALA A 207 9.64 3.05 13.74
C ALA A 207 8.16 3.28 13.43
N VAL A 208 7.74 2.97 12.20
CA VAL A 208 6.33 3.09 11.76
C VAL A 208 5.93 1.80 11.05
N LEU A 209 4.76 1.27 11.41
CA LEU A 209 4.01 0.35 10.58
C LEU A 209 2.87 1.11 9.89
N VAL A 210 2.78 1.00 8.57
CA VAL A 210 1.59 1.36 7.80
C VAL A 210 0.94 0.10 7.28
N VAL A 211 -0.36 -0.06 7.50
CA VAL A 211 -1.15 -1.12 6.88
C VAL A 211 -2.20 -0.47 5.99
N ASP A 212 -2.04 -0.62 4.68
CA ASP A 212 -3.08 -0.22 3.73
C ASP A 212 -4.23 -1.23 3.77
N GLU A 213 -5.43 -0.84 3.32
CA GLU A 213 -6.63 -1.68 3.36
C GLU A 213 -6.79 -2.50 4.66
N ALA A 214 -6.69 -1.81 5.79
CA ALA A 214 -6.56 -2.40 7.13
C ALA A 214 -7.75 -3.28 7.54
N HIS A 215 -8.86 -3.28 6.79
CA HIS A 215 -9.96 -4.25 6.93
C HIS A 215 -9.49 -5.72 6.83
N ARG A 216 -8.26 -5.97 6.32
CA ARG A 216 -7.61 -7.29 6.40
C ARG A 216 -7.30 -7.75 7.82
N LEU A 217 -7.22 -6.85 8.81
CA LEU A 217 -7.05 -7.13 10.24
C LEU A 217 -8.38 -7.46 10.95
N LYS A 218 -9.32 -8.12 10.24
CA LYS A 218 -10.68 -8.41 10.74
C LYS A 218 -10.76 -9.33 11.97
N SER A 219 -9.68 -9.98 12.38
CA SER A 219 -9.68 -10.91 13.51
C SER A 219 -8.31 -11.07 14.14
N ASN A 220 -8.27 -11.05 15.47
CA ASN A 220 -7.08 -11.34 16.27
C ASN A 220 -6.57 -12.79 16.13
N GLN A 221 -7.39 -13.71 15.59
CA GLN A 221 -6.97 -15.09 15.30
C GLN A 221 -6.20 -15.21 13.99
N SER A 222 -6.31 -14.22 13.10
CA SER A 222 -5.63 -14.25 11.82
C SER A 222 -4.12 -14.31 12.02
N LYS A 223 -3.44 -15.13 11.20
CA LYS A 223 -1.98 -15.29 11.26
C LYS A 223 -1.28 -13.94 11.07
N PHE A 224 -1.76 -13.14 10.13
CA PHE A 224 -1.25 -11.80 9.85
C PHE A 224 -1.31 -10.88 11.08
N PHE A 225 -2.47 -10.81 11.75
CA PHE A 225 -2.63 -10.01 12.98
C PHE A 225 -1.66 -10.44 14.07
N ARG A 226 -1.61 -11.74 14.40
CA ARG A 226 -0.77 -12.24 15.51
C ARG A 226 0.71 -12.01 15.26
N LEU A 227 1.14 -12.14 14.00
CA LEU A 227 2.53 -11.91 13.63
C LEU A 227 2.90 -10.44 13.72
N LEU A 228 2.10 -9.53 13.15
CA LEU A 228 2.37 -8.10 13.27
C LEU A 228 2.32 -7.61 14.72
N ALA A 229 1.41 -8.15 15.53
CA ALA A 229 1.33 -7.84 16.95
C ALA A 229 2.56 -8.31 17.75
N SER A 230 3.37 -9.22 17.20
CA SER A 230 4.63 -9.66 17.81
C SER A 230 5.86 -8.89 17.35
N TYR A 231 5.75 -8.04 16.32
CA TYR A 231 6.86 -7.22 15.85
C TYR A 231 7.11 -6.06 16.83
N ASN A 232 8.36 -5.64 16.96
CA ASN A 232 8.66 -4.40 17.69
C ASN A 232 8.34 -3.21 16.78
N ILE A 233 7.28 -2.48 17.11
CA ILE A 233 6.76 -1.36 16.31
C ILE A 233 6.44 -0.20 17.26
N ALA A 234 7.07 0.96 17.02
CA ALA A 234 6.86 2.13 17.87
C ALA A 234 5.53 2.84 17.63
N TYR A 235 5.02 2.82 16.40
CA TYR A 235 3.78 3.49 16.01
C TYR A 235 3.09 2.79 14.83
N LYS A 236 1.77 2.74 14.87
CA LYS A 236 0.93 2.07 13.86
C LYS A 236 -0.02 3.08 13.21
N LEU A 237 -0.03 3.08 11.88
CA LEU A 237 -0.95 3.82 11.03
C LEU A 237 -1.74 2.84 10.16
N LEU A 238 -3.06 2.80 10.35
CA LEU A 238 -3.95 1.98 9.56
C LEU A 238 -4.67 2.84 8.52
N LEU A 239 -4.70 2.41 7.26
CA LEU A 239 -5.42 3.09 6.19
C LEU A 239 -6.62 2.23 5.79
N THR A 240 -7.81 2.82 5.75
CA THR A 240 -9.00 2.10 5.29
C THR A 240 -10.04 3.08 4.74
N GLY A 241 -10.72 2.70 3.66
CA GLY A 241 -11.85 3.47 3.13
C GLY A 241 -13.19 3.12 3.80
N THR A 242 -13.24 2.03 4.55
CA THR A 242 -14.49 1.41 5.05
C THR A 242 -14.38 0.99 6.51
N PRO A 243 -13.86 1.83 7.43
CA PRO A 243 -13.57 1.43 8.81
C PRO A 243 -14.79 0.94 9.60
N LEU A 244 -16.00 1.38 9.24
CA LEU A 244 -17.23 1.18 10.03
C LEU A 244 -18.29 0.32 9.32
N GLN A 245 -17.99 -0.26 8.14
CA GLN A 245 -19.06 -0.86 7.32
C GLN A 245 -19.39 -2.33 7.63
N ASN A 246 -18.61 -3.05 8.42
CA ASN A 246 -18.70 -4.52 8.40
C ASN A 246 -19.15 -5.23 9.71
N ASN A 247 -18.77 -4.80 10.92
CA ASN A 247 -19.27 -5.32 12.22
C ASN A 247 -18.60 -4.53 13.37
N LEU A 248 -19.25 -4.35 14.54
CA LEU A 248 -18.59 -3.86 15.76
C LEU A 248 -17.36 -4.70 16.14
N GLU A 249 -17.39 -6.00 15.84
CA GLU A 249 -16.27 -6.91 16.05
C GLU A 249 -15.03 -6.52 15.22
N GLU A 250 -15.20 -6.14 13.95
CA GLU A 250 -14.07 -5.70 13.12
C GLU A 250 -13.47 -4.40 13.65
N LEU A 251 -14.32 -3.46 14.09
CA LEU A 251 -13.87 -2.23 14.72
C LEU A 251 -13.07 -2.51 16.00
N PHE A 252 -13.59 -3.40 16.86
CA PHE A 252 -12.89 -3.83 18.06
C PHE A 252 -11.51 -4.42 17.72
N HIS A 253 -11.42 -5.29 16.72
CA HIS A 253 -10.15 -5.88 16.34
C HIS A 253 -9.13 -4.86 15.84
N LEU A 254 -9.54 -3.84 15.07
CA LEU A 254 -8.67 -2.74 14.68
C LEU A 254 -8.16 -1.97 15.90
N LEU A 255 -9.05 -1.64 16.85
CA LEU A 255 -8.68 -0.92 18.06
C LEU A 255 -7.78 -1.75 19.00
N ASN A 256 -8.06 -3.05 19.11
CA ASN A 256 -7.22 -4.01 19.84
C ASN A 256 -5.82 -4.11 19.24
N PHE A 257 -5.70 -4.02 17.91
CA PHE A 257 -4.39 -4.01 17.25
C PHE A 257 -3.58 -2.75 17.58
N LEU A 258 -4.23 -1.59 17.65
CA LEU A 258 -3.59 -0.33 18.00
C LEU A 258 -3.23 -0.30 19.48
N CYS A 259 -4.22 -0.43 20.36
CA CYS A 259 -4.07 -0.31 21.80
C CYS A 259 -4.67 -1.52 22.52
N LYS A 260 -3.93 -2.63 22.50
CA LYS A 260 -4.35 -3.90 23.12
C LYS A 260 -4.69 -3.75 24.61
N GLU A 261 -4.00 -2.89 25.33
CA GLU A 261 -4.20 -2.68 26.77
C GLU A 261 -5.58 -2.11 27.08
N LYS A 262 -6.05 -1.15 26.27
CA LYS A 262 -7.36 -0.51 26.42
C LYS A 262 -8.49 -1.37 25.85
N PHE A 263 -8.25 -2.07 24.74
CA PHE A 263 -9.25 -2.84 24.02
C PHE A 263 -8.97 -4.34 24.09
N ASN A 264 -9.07 -4.95 25.27
CA ASN A 264 -8.68 -6.36 25.49
C ASN A 264 -9.83 -7.37 25.52
N ASP A 265 -11.08 -6.93 25.74
CA ASP A 265 -12.25 -7.77 25.90
C ASP A 265 -13.34 -7.43 24.87
N LEU A 266 -13.53 -8.34 23.91
CA LEU A 266 -14.54 -8.20 22.86
C LEU A 266 -15.96 -8.29 23.43
N SER A 267 -16.20 -9.16 24.42
CA SER A 267 -17.53 -9.36 24.98
C SER A 267 -17.96 -8.14 25.80
N ALA A 268 -17.05 -7.56 26.58
CA ALA A 268 -17.32 -6.30 27.28
C ALA A 268 -17.66 -5.17 26.28
N PHE A 269 -16.86 -5.03 25.22
CA PHE A 269 -17.09 -4.04 24.16
C PHE A 269 -18.43 -4.25 23.45
N GLN A 270 -18.74 -5.50 23.06
CA GLN A 270 -20.02 -5.82 22.43
C GLN A 270 -21.20 -5.56 23.36
N ASN A 271 -21.11 -5.89 24.64
CA ASN A 271 -22.19 -5.63 25.60
C ASN A 271 -22.40 -4.13 25.83
N GLU A 272 -21.31 -3.35 25.84
CA GLU A 272 -21.36 -1.90 25.98
C GLU A 272 -22.02 -1.22 24.76
N PHE A 273 -21.72 -1.71 23.56
CA PHE A 273 -22.19 -1.14 22.29
C PHE A 273 -23.27 -1.98 21.57
N ALA A 274 -23.88 -2.97 22.24
CA ALA A 274 -24.84 -3.91 21.61
C ALA A 274 -26.06 -3.21 20.99
N ASP A 275 -26.45 -2.07 21.57
CA ASP A 275 -27.62 -1.31 21.19
C ASP A 275 -27.21 0.08 20.67
N ILE A 276 -26.59 0.11 19.48
CA ILE A 276 -26.13 1.33 18.78
C ILE A 276 -27.31 2.28 18.43
N SER A 277 -28.55 1.87 18.70
CA SER A 277 -29.74 2.73 18.54
C SER A 277 -29.79 3.89 19.54
N LYS A 278 -29.02 3.82 20.64
CA LYS A 278 -28.95 4.87 21.66
C LYS A 278 -27.88 5.90 21.31
N GLU A 279 -28.32 7.15 21.15
CA GLU A 279 -27.47 8.30 20.81
C GLU A 279 -26.27 8.44 21.76
N ASP A 280 -26.44 8.17 23.05
CA ASP A 280 -25.37 8.21 24.05
C ASP A 280 -24.23 7.20 23.77
N GLN A 281 -24.56 5.99 23.31
CA GLN A 281 -23.56 4.96 22.99
C GLN A 281 -22.78 5.31 21.73
N VAL A 282 -23.46 5.87 20.73
CA VAL A 282 -22.83 6.40 19.52
C VAL A 282 -21.86 7.53 19.87
N LYS A 283 -22.28 8.47 20.72
CA LYS A 283 -21.42 9.56 21.18
C LYS A 283 -20.19 9.06 21.93
N LYS A 284 -20.36 8.12 22.85
CA LYS A 284 -19.27 7.49 23.60
C LYS A 284 -18.27 6.77 22.68
N LEU A 285 -18.78 6.05 21.68
CA LEU A 285 -17.95 5.41 20.67
C LEU A 285 -17.14 6.45 19.87
N HIS A 286 -17.78 7.54 19.44
CA HIS A 286 -17.10 8.65 18.75
C HIS A 286 -16.01 9.31 19.60
N GLU A 287 -16.28 9.57 20.88
CA GLU A 287 -15.29 10.14 21.80
C GLU A 287 -14.09 9.21 21.99
N MET A 288 -14.34 7.91 22.09
CA MET A 288 -13.30 6.90 22.21
C MET A 288 -12.47 6.73 20.94
N LEU A 289 -13.09 6.86 19.77
CA LEU A 289 -12.43 6.80 18.45
C LEU A 289 -11.71 8.10 18.09
N GLY A 290 -12.15 9.25 18.61
CA GLY A 290 -11.70 10.58 18.20
C GLY A 290 -10.17 10.76 18.14
N PRO A 291 -9.41 10.34 19.17
CA PRO A 291 -7.94 10.44 19.13
C PRO A 291 -7.29 9.53 18.09
N HIS A 292 -7.92 8.41 17.77
CA HIS A 292 -7.34 7.36 16.92
C HIS A 292 -7.79 7.46 15.47
N MET A 293 -8.93 8.06 15.15
CA MET A 293 -9.53 7.96 13.82
C MET A 293 -9.86 9.32 13.22
N LEU A 294 -9.32 9.58 12.02
CA LEU A 294 -9.70 10.70 11.18
C LEU A 294 -10.50 10.19 9.97
N ARG A 295 -11.73 10.68 9.80
CA ARG A 295 -12.61 10.27 8.69
C ARG A 295 -13.26 11.48 8.03
N ARG A 296 -13.12 11.60 6.71
CA ARG A 296 -13.78 12.62 5.87
C ARG A 296 -14.42 12.00 4.64
N LEU A 297 -15.54 12.56 4.19
CA LEU A 297 -16.22 12.17 2.96
C LEU A 297 -15.86 13.13 1.82
N LYS A 298 -15.95 12.65 0.58
CA LYS A 298 -15.76 13.45 -0.62
C LYS A 298 -16.65 14.69 -0.65
N ALA A 299 -17.91 14.53 -0.23
CA ALA A 299 -18.87 15.63 -0.16
C ALA A 299 -18.44 16.75 0.80
N ASP A 300 -17.68 16.42 1.85
CA ASP A 300 -17.25 17.38 2.87
C ASP A 300 -16.06 18.22 2.39
N VAL A 301 -15.18 17.64 1.57
CA VAL A 301 -13.86 18.21 1.25
C VAL A 301 -13.65 18.61 -0.21
N LEU A 302 -14.39 18.01 -1.15
CA LEU A 302 -14.26 18.29 -2.58
C LEU A 302 -15.53 18.94 -3.12
N LYS A 303 -15.56 20.27 -3.13
CA LYS A 303 -16.63 21.05 -3.75
C LYS A 303 -16.48 21.02 -5.27
N GLY A 304 -17.56 20.69 -5.98
CA GLY A 304 -17.60 20.69 -7.45
C GLY A 304 -17.36 19.34 -8.13
N MET A 305 -17.32 18.22 -7.38
CA MET A 305 -17.35 16.91 -8.03
C MET A 305 -18.74 16.58 -8.61
N PRO A 306 -18.81 15.89 -9.76
CA PRO A 306 -20.06 15.38 -10.30
C PRO A 306 -20.78 14.46 -9.31
N SER A 307 -22.12 14.54 -9.27
CA SER A 307 -22.94 13.65 -8.44
C SER A 307 -22.84 12.20 -8.92
N LYS A 308 -22.70 11.27 -7.99
CA LYS A 308 -22.78 9.83 -8.27
C LYS A 308 -24.24 9.42 -8.45
N SER A 309 -24.57 8.79 -9.58
CA SER A 309 -25.89 8.19 -9.84
C SER A 309 -25.80 6.67 -9.81
N GLU A 310 -26.75 6.01 -9.15
CA GLU A 310 -26.88 4.56 -9.10
C GLU A 310 -28.17 4.12 -9.79
N PHE A 311 -28.08 3.15 -10.69
CA PHE A 311 -29.21 2.63 -11.45
C PHE A 311 -29.35 1.13 -11.24
N ILE A 312 -30.54 0.70 -10.81
CA ILE A 312 -30.86 -0.73 -10.67
C ILE A 312 -31.54 -1.19 -11.96
N VAL A 313 -30.84 -2.00 -12.74
CA VAL A 313 -31.38 -2.63 -13.95
C VAL A 313 -31.97 -3.99 -13.57
N ARG A 314 -33.29 -4.07 -13.44
CA ARG A 314 -33.99 -5.34 -13.20
C ARG A 314 -34.00 -6.16 -14.49
N VAL A 315 -33.49 -7.38 -14.42
CA VAL A 315 -33.44 -8.32 -15.55
C VAL A 315 -34.32 -9.53 -15.26
N GLU A 316 -35.05 -10.00 -16.27
CA GLU A 316 -35.80 -11.24 -16.18
C GLU A 316 -34.93 -12.44 -16.55
N LEU A 317 -35.17 -13.58 -15.90
CA LEU A 317 -34.51 -14.84 -16.26
C LEU A 317 -34.95 -15.28 -17.66
N SER A 318 -33.98 -15.63 -18.51
CA SER A 318 -34.25 -16.27 -19.79
C SER A 318 -34.89 -17.66 -19.60
N PRO A 319 -35.58 -18.22 -20.61
CA PRO A 319 -36.17 -19.56 -20.51
C PRO A 319 -35.15 -20.64 -20.12
N MET A 320 -33.91 -20.53 -20.63
CA MET A 320 -32.82 -21.44 -20.26
C MET A 320 -32.42 -21.27 -18.80
N GLN A 321 -32.25 -20.03 -18.33
CA GLN A 321 -31.93 -19.76 -16.92
C GLN A 321 -33.06 -20.25 -16.00
N LYS A 322 -34.34 -20.05 -16.34
CA LYS A 322 -35.48 -20.59 -15.58
C LYS A 322 -35.44 -22.11 -15.48
N LYS A 323 -35.07 -22.81 -16.56
CA LYS A 323 -34.92 -24.28 -16.58
C LYS A 323 -33.83 -24.74 -15.60
N TYR A 324 -32.65 -24.14 -15.64
CA TYR A 324 -31.54 -24.48 -14.73
C TYR A 324 -31.84 -24.05 -13.28
N TYR A 325 -32.44 -22.89 -13.08
CA TYR A 325 -32.89 -22.42 -11.77
C TYR A 325 -33.85 -23.42 -11.12
N LYS A 326 -34.81 -23.94 -11.89
CA LYS A 326 -35.71 -25.00 -11.44
C LYS A 326 -34.97 -26.30 -11.11
N PHE A 327 -34.03 -26.74 -11.95
CA PHE A 327 -33.24 -27.95 -11.68
C PHE A 327 -32.43 -27.85 -10.39
N ILE A 328 -31.88 -26.67 -10.08
CA ILE A 328 -31.18 -26.42 -8.81
C ILE A 328 -32.16 -26.50 -7.63
N LEU A 329 -33.30 -25.80 -7.71
CA LEU A 329 -34.31 -25.82 -6.64
C LEU A 329 -34.85 -27.23 -6.36
N THR A 330 -35.07 -28.02 -7.41
CA THR A 330 -35.56 -29.40 -7.27
C THR A 330 -34.45 -30.42 -7.02
N ARG A 331 -33.19 -29.98 -6.84
CA ARG A 331 -32.02 -30.85 -6.66
C ARG A 331 -31.89 -31.93 -7.75
N ASN A 332 -32.20 -31.58 -8.99
CA ASN A 332 -32.13 -32.51 -10.13
C ASN A 332 -30.68 -32.63 -10.65
N PHE A 333 -29.86 -33.38 -9.91
CA PHE A 333 -28.43 -33.56 -10.22
C PHE A 333 -28.17 -34.29 -11.54
N GLU A 334 -29.10 -35.12 -12.03
CA GLU A 334 -28.96 -35.81 -13.32
C GLU A 334 -29.07 -34.83 -14.50
N ALA A 335 -29.97 -33.84 -14.40
CA ALA A 335 -30.09 -32.80 -15.41
C ALA A 335 -29.01 -31.71 -15.31
N LEU A 336 -28.34 -31.60 -14.16
CA LEU A 336 -27.28 -30.63 -13.90
C LEU A 336 -25.87 -31.17 -14.22
N ASN A 337 -25.67 -32.49 -14.15
CA ASN A 337 -24.41 -33.12 -14.49
C ASN A 337 -24.45 -33.59 -15.95
N PRO A 338 -23.72 -32.93 -16.87
CA PRO A 338 -23.44 -33.55 -18.17
C PRO A 338 -22.72 -34.88 -17.90
N LYS A 339 -23.13 -35.96 -18.58
CA LYS A 339 -22.72 -37.36 -18.35
C LYS A 339 -21.23 -37.66 -18.65
N GLY A 340 -20.32 -36.73 -18.39
CA GLY A 340 -18.91 -36.77 -18.80
C GLY A 340 -17.89 -36.37 -17.72
N GLY A 341 -18.18 -36.56 -16.43
CA GLY A 341 -17.15 -36.49 -15.39
C GLY A 341 -17.62 -35.95 -14.04
N GLY A 342 -18.39 -36.74 -13.30
CA GLY A 342 -18.69 -36.46 -11.90
C GLY A 342 -17.96 -37.42 -10.97
N GLN A 343 -16.87 -36.96 -10.34
CA GLN A 343 -16.58 -37.42 -8.98
C GLN A 343 -17.83 -37.10 -8.15
N GLN A 344 -18.39 -38.13 -7.52
CA GLN A 344 -19.62 -38.03 -6.74
C GLN A 344 -19.48 -36.92 -5.68
N ALA A 345 -20.24 -35.84 -5.84
CA ALA A 345 -20.45 -34.88 -4.76
C ALA A 345 -21.19 -35.62 -3.64
N SER A 346 -20.52 -35.78 -2.51
CA SER A 346 -21.00 -36.46 -1.31
C SER A 346 -22.32 -35.82 -0.86
N LYS A 347 -23.35 -36.66 -0.68
CA LYS A 347 -24.61 -36.23 -0.05
C LYS A 347 -24.30 -35.70 1.36
N PRO A 348 -24.84 -34.55 1.78
CA PRO A 348 -24.83 -34.17 3.17
C PRO A 348 -25.75 -35.13 3.93
N THR A 349 -25.21 -35.83 4.92
CA THR A 349 -26.01 -36.57 5.90
C THR A 349 -26.81 -35.60 6.75
N SER A 350 -28.08 -35.95 6.96
CA SER A 350 -29.09 -35.24 7.76
C SER A 350 -28.68 -34.96 9.19
#